data_AF-A0ABD3RCB8-F1
#
_entry.id   AF-A0ABD3RCB8-F1
#
_cell.length_a   1.000
_cell.length_b   1.000
_cell.length_c   1.000
_cell.angle_alpha   90.00
_cell.angle_beta   90.00
_cell.angle_gamma   90.00
#
_symmetry.space_group_name_H-M   'P 1'
#
loop_
_entity.id
_entity.type
_entity.pdbx_description
1 polymer ?
#
loop_
_entity_poly.entity_id
_entity_poly.type
_entity_poly.pdbx_seq_one_letter_code
_entity_poly.pdbx_strand_id
1 'polypeptide(L)'
;MKSGGLRLYCSLYLMGLQNTPEKGCWKASQSDNSEVNLRYCDLTGSIIIRFTDGGISIDRLGSSPSMKYLMHESMILNGFLDELHAIVYGGDISVENRLLTLVDSNAIDKARGAVSFS
;
A
#
# COMPACT_ATOMS: atom_id res chain seq x y z
N MET A 1 14.51 -6.68 5.86
CA MET A 1 13.79 -6.26 4.63
C MET A 1 14.74 -6.33 3.44
N LYS A 2 14.34 -6.99 2.36
CA LYS A 2 15.07 -6.96 1.07
C LYS A 2 14.54 -5.76 0.26
N SER A 3 15.01 -4.57 0.61
CA SER A 3 14.41 -3.28 0.20
C SER A 3 14.20 -3.16 -1.31
N GLY A 4 15.20 -3.48 -2.13
CA GLY A 4 15.07 -3.40 -3.60
C GLY A 4 13.96 -4.28 -4.17
N GLY A 5 13.95 -5.57 -3.82
CA GLY A 5 12.95 -6.52 -4.30
C GLY A 5 11.54 -6.22 -3.77
N LEU A 6 11.43 -5.86 -2.48
CA LEU A 6 10.16 -5.48 -1.88
C LEU A 6 9.57 -4.24 -2.54
N ARG A 7 10.40 -3.19 -2.74
CA ARG A 7 9.96 -1.94 -3.38
C ARG A 7 9.46 -2.19 -4.80
N LEU A 8 10.20 -2.96 -5.60
CA LEU A 8 9.79 -3.29 -6.96
C LEU A 8 8.45 -4.04 -6.96
N TYR A 9 8.32 -5.07 -6.12
CA TYR A 9 7.10 -5.86 -6.01
C TYR A 9 5.90 -4.98 -5.62
N CYS A 10 6.02 -4.22 -4.54
CA CYS A 10 4.94 -3.36 -4.06
C CYS A 10 4.60 -2.27 -5.08
N SER A 11 5.59 -1.70 -5.78
CA SER A 11 5.35 -0.69 -6.82
C SER A 11 4.54 -1.26 -7.98
N LEU A 12 4.89 -2.45 -8.46
CA LEU A 12 4.14 -3.14 -9.52
C LEU A 12 2.72 -3.47 -9.09
N TYR A 13 2.54 -3.98 -7.86
CA TYR A 13 1.22 -4.26 -7.30
C TYR A 13 0.35 -3.00 -7.29
N LEU A 14 0.84 -1.90 -6.69
CA LEU A 14 0.12 -0.64 -6.56
C LEU A 14 -0.20 0.00 -7.92
N MET A 15 0.73 -0.05 -8.88
CA MET A 15 0.48 0.42 -10.25
C MET A 15 -0.57 -0.44 -10.98
N GLY A 16 -0.69 -1.73 -10.63
CA GLY A 16 -1.72 -2.62 -11.13
C GLY A 16 -3.13 -2.26 -10.65
N LEU A 17 -3.25 -1.56 -9.52
CA LEU A 17 -4.54 -1.16 -8.93
C LEU A 17 -5.19 0.06 -9.60
N GLN A 18 -4.59 0.63 -10.64
CA GLN A 18 -5.10 1.82 -11.32
C GLN A 18 -6.55 1.73 -11.83
N ASN A 19 -7.02 0.50 -12.06
CA ASN A 19 -8.36 0.19 -12.54
C ASN A 19 -9.26 -0.49 -11.49
N THR A 20 -8.90 -0.40 -10.20
CA THR A 20 -9.61 -1.08 -9.11
C THR A 20 -10.17 -0.07 -8.11
N PRO A 21 -11.46 -0.15 -7.75
CA PRO A 21 -12.48 -1.07 -8.25
C PRO A 21 -13.05 -0.70 -9.63
N GLU A 22 -12.77 0.52 -10.12
CA GLU A 22 -13.29 1.01 -11.39
C GLU A 22 -12.16 1.42 -12.35
N LYS A 23 -12.41 1.27 -13.65
CA LYS A 23 -11.45 1.63 -14.70
C LYS A 23 -11.03 3.10 -14.59
N GLY A 24 -9.73 3.35 -14.49
CA GLY A 24 -9.14 4.69 -14.44
C GLY A 24 -9.46 5.48 -13.17
N CYS A 25 -9.90 4.83 -12.08
CA CYS A 25 -10.22 5.55 -10.85
C CYS A 25 -8.96 5.99 -10.07
N TRP A 26 -7.81 5.37 -10.31
CA TRP A 26 -6.53 5.80 -9.76
C TRP A 26 -5.53 6.09 -10.87
N LYS A 27 -4.75 7.15 -10.67
CA LYS A 27 -3.56 7.44 -11.46
C LYS A 27 -2.34 7.18 -10.58
N ALA A 28 -1.59 6.14 -10.92
CA ALA A 28 -0.34 5.83 -10.25
C ALA A 28 0.80 6.64 -10.85
N SER A 29 1.68 7.12 -10.00
CA SER A 29 2.91 7.80 -10.40
C SER A 29 4.01 7.50 -9.40
N GLN A 30 5.23 7.49 -9.89
CA GLN A 30 6.43 7.27 -9.11
C GLN A 30 7.35 8.46 -9.39
N SER A 31 7.60 9.28 -8.36
CA SER A 31 8.50 10.43 -8.44
C SER A 31 9.95 9.97 -8.38
N ASP A 32 10.23 8.96 -7.55
CA ASP A 32 11.53 8.31 -7.37
C ASP A 32 11.40 6.83 -6.95
N ASN A 33 12.51 6.15 -6.73
CA ASN A 33 12.52 4.74 -6.31
C ASN A 33 12.12 4.50 -4.83
N SER A 34 11.60 5.52 -4.14
CA SER A 34 11.25 5.47 -2.72
C SER A 34 9.77 5.63 -2.45
N GLU A 35 8.97 6.13 -3.40
CA GLU A 35 7.54 6.32 -3.19
C GLU A 35 6.66 5.97 -4.40
N VAL A 36 5.41 5.60 -4.11
CA VAL A 36 4.34 5.44 -5.09
C VAL A 36 3.18 6.32 -4.66
N ASN A 37 2.74 7.18 -5.58
CA ASN A 37 1.61 8.08 -5.39
C ASN A 37 0.42 7.59 -6.21
N LEU A 38 -0.70 7.33 -5.54
CA LEU A 38 -1.99 7.01 -6.13
C LEU A 38 -2.91 8.21 -5.98
N ARG A 39 -3.13 8.94 -7.07
CA ARG A 39 -4.08 10.06 -7.11
C ARG A 39 -5.43 9.56 -7.57
N TYR A 40 -6.49 9.88 -6.83
CA TYR A 40 -7.84 9.50 -7.20
C TYR A 40 -8.41 10.40 -8.31
N CYS A 41 -9.27 9.85 -9.17
CA CYS A 41 -9.70 10.49 -10.41
C CYS A 41 -10.52 11.78 -10.22
N ASP A 42 -11.23 11.92 -9.10
CA ASP A 42 -12.01 13.13 -8.76
C ASP A 42 -11.18 14.23 -8.09
N LEU A 43 -9.87 14.00 -7.89
CA LEU A 43 -8.91 14.91 -7.27
C LEU A 43 -9.18 15.25 -5.79
N THR A 44 -10.09 14.55 -5.13
CA THR A 44 -10.42 14.82 -3.71
C THR A 44 -9.44 14.20 -2.73
N GLY A 45 -8.63 13.22 -3.17
CA GLY A 45 -7.62 12.61 -2.33
C GLY A 45 -6.49 11.90 -3.08
N SER A 46 -5.44 11.55 -2.33
CA SER A 46 -4.29 10.78 -2.82
C SER A 46 -3.66 9.96 -1.70
N ILE A 47 -3.15 8.78 -2.06
CA ILE A 47 -2.40 7.90 -1.17
C ILE A 47 -0.93 7.95 -1.59
N ILE A 48 -0.02 8.23 -0.65
CA ILE A 48 1.42 8.20 -0.88
C ILE A 48 2.01 7.10 -0.02
N ILE A 49 2.55 6.06 -0.68
CA ILE A 49 3.21 4.95 0.00
C ILE A 49 4.70 5.15 -0.16
N ARG A 50 5.43 5.27 0.96
CA ARG A 50 6.88 5.43 0.98
C ARG A 50 7.56 4.20 1.56
N PHE A 51 8.66 3.84 0.93
CA PHE A 51 9.52 2.74 1.31
C PHE A 51 10.83 3.32 1.81
N THR A 52 11.05 3.24 3.11
CA THR A 52 12.29 3.64 3.76
C THR A 52 13.07 2.40 4.18
N ASP A 53 14.31 2.57 4.65
CA ASP A 53 15.07 1.44 5.20
C ASP A 53 14.47 0.94 6.52
N GLY A 54 13.72 1.80 7.23
CA GLY A 54 13.05 1.49 8.49
C GLY A 54 11.66 0.88 8.34
N GLY A 55 11.10 0.83 7.13
CA GLY A 55 9.79 0.25 6.87
C GLY A 55 8.97 0.98 5.82
N ILE A 56 7.67 0.73 5.82
CA ILE A 56 6.70 1.30 4.88
C ILE A 56 5.82 2.29 5.64
N SER A 57 5.66 3.51 5.10
CA SER A 57 4.76 4.52 5.63
C SER A 57 3.72 4.90 4.58
N ILE A 58 2.53 5.28 5.03
CA ILE A 58 1.42 5.67 4.15
C ILE A 58 0.90 7.02 4.60
N ASP A 59 0.98 8.01 3.71
CA ASP A 59 0.32 9.31 3.89
C ASP A 59 -0.96 9.36 3.07
N ARG A 60 -1.99 9.95 3.66
CA ARG A 60 -3.28 10.20 3.03
C ARG A 60 -3.46 11.70 2.90
N LEU A 61 -3.69 12.17 1.67
CA LEU A 61 -3.89 13.58 1.35
C LEU A 61 -5.33 13.78 0.89
N GLY A 62 -5.93 14.92 1.28
CA GLY A 62 -7.28 15.32 0.91
C GLY A 62 -7.95 16.08 2.05
N SER A 63 -8.37 17.32 1.81
CA SER A 63 -9.03 18.15 2.83
C SER A 63 -10.55 17.90 2.92
N SER A 64 -11.14 17.38 1.85
CA SER A 64 -12.58 17.08 1.75
C SER A 64 -12.78 15.89 0.80
N PRO A 65 -12.36 14.68 1.21
CA PRO A 65 -12.42 13.50 0.36
C PRO A 65 -13.87 13.15 0.01
N SER A 66 -14.11 12.69 -1.22
CA SER A 66 -15.43 12.18 -1.59
C SER A 66 -15.72 10.85 -0.88
N MET A 67 -17.00 10.54 -0.65
CA MET A 67 -17.39 9.23 -0.11
C MET A 67 -16.88 8.08 -0.98
N LYS A 68 -16.81 8.30 -2.30
CA LYS A 68 -16.30 7.31 -3.25
C LYS A 68 -14.80 7.11 -3.08
N TYR A 69 -14.03 8.19 -2.91
CA TYR A 69 -12.61 8.12 -2.56
C TYR A 69 -12.41 7.31 -1.28
N LEU A 70 -13.13 7.62 -0.19
CA LEU A 70 -12.96 6.93 1.10
C LEU A 70 -13.20 5.42 0.98
N MET A 71 -14.25 5.03 0.25
CA MET A 71 -14.54 3.62 -0.01
C MET A 71 -13.42 2.95 -0.81
N HIS A 72 -12.94 3.59 -1.88
CA HIS A 72 -11.89 3.03 -2.72
C HIS A 72 -10.53 3.02 -2.01
N GLU A 73 -10.20 4.05 -1.23
CA GLU A 73 -8.99 4.13 -0.40
C GLU A 73 -8.94 2.93 0.54
N SER A 74 -10.03 2.66 1.25
CA SER A 74 -10.11 1.51 2.15
C SER A 74 -9.87 0.19 1.41
N MET A 75 -10.40 0.02 0.19
CA MET A 75 -10.15 -1.17 -0.64
C MET A 75 -8.66 -1.30 -1.01
N ILE A 76 -8.02 -0.21 -1.45
CA ILE A 76 -6.61 -0.20 -1.83
C ILE A 76 -5.71 -0.52 -0.64
N LEU A 77 -5.94 0.13 0.50
CA LEU A 77 -5.12 -0.03 1.69
C LEU A 77 -5.26 -1.41 2.31
N ASN A 78 -6.49 -1.95 2.39
CA ASN A 78 -6.70 -3.31 2.88
C ASN A 78 -6.07 -4.35 1.94
N GLY A 79 -6.25 -4.20 0.63
CA GLY A 79 -5.60 -5.10 -0.34
C GLY A 79 -4.07 -5.05 -0.25
N PHE A 80 -3.50 -3.85 -0.07
CA PHE A 80 -2.06 -3.71 0.12
C PHE A 80 -1.57 -4.37 1.41
N LEU A 81 -2.31 -4.25 2.51
CA LEU A 81 -2.00 -4.96 3.76
C LEU A 81 -2.12 -6.48 3.60
N ASP A 82 -3.05 -6.97 2.79
CA ASP A 82 -3.19 -8.40 2.49
C ASP A 82 -1.97 -8.92 1.71
N GLU A 83 -1.47 -8.17 0.73
CA GLU A 83 -0.23 -8.52 0.02
C GLU A 83 0.98 -8.51 0.95
N LEU A 84 1.12 -7.50 1.81
CA LEU A 84 2.20 -7.46 2.80
C LEU A 84 2.11 -8.66 3.75
N HIS A 85 0.90 -9.05 4.15
CA HIS A 85 0.67 -10.22 4.98
C HIS A 85 1.09 -11.51 4.24
N ALA A 86 0.73 -11.65 2.97
CA ALA A 86 1.14 -12.78 2.15
C ALA A 86 2.66 -12.86 1.97
N ILE A 87 3.36 -11.73 1.81
CA ILE A 87 4.82 -11.69 1.76
C ILE A 87 5.44 -12.20 3.08
N VAL A 88 4.89 -11.76 4.22
CA VAL A 88 5.45 -12.05 5.54
C VAL A 88 5.10 -13.47 6.02
N TYR A 89 3.90 -13.96 5.74
CA TYR A 89 3.37 -15.20 6.33
C TYR A 89 2.89 -16.24 5.32
N GLY A 90 2.67 -15.86 4.06
CA GLY A 90 2.17 -16.76 3.02
C GLY A 90 3.22 -17.75 2.53
N GLY A 91 2.74 -18.92 2.09
CA GLY A 91 3.51 -19.96 1.42
C GLY A 91 4.54 -20.69 2.30
N ASP A 92 5.11 -21.75 1.75
CA ASP A 92 6.22 -22.51 2.35
C ASP A 92 7.56 -21.84 1.97
N ILE A 93 7.77 -20.63 2.47
CA ILE A 93 8.98 -19.82 2.23
C ILE A 93 9.69 -19.62 3.56
N SER A 94 10.98 -19.99 3.61
CA SER A 94 11.80 -19.77 4.79
C SER A 94 12.00 -18.28 5.08
N VAL A 95 12.16 -17.93 6.36
CA VAL A 95 12.15 -16.53 6.83
C VAL A 95 13.22 -15.68 6.14
N GLU A 96 14.41 -16.23 5.93
CA GLU A 96 15.53 -15.59 5.24
C GLU A 96 15.27 -15.32 3.74
N ASN A 97 14.32 -16.04 3.14
CA ASN A 97 13.95 -15.87 1.75
C ASN A 97 12.86 -14.81 1.53
N ARG A 98 12.13 -14.42 2.58
CA ARG A 98 11.06 -13.41 2.50
C ARG A 98 11.57 -12.02 2.14
N LEU A 99 10.77 -11.27 1.39
CA LEU A 99 11.05 -9.88 1.02
C LEU A 99 10.88 -8.94 2.23
N LEU A 100 9.88 -9.21 3.05
CA LEU A 100 9.57 -8.49 4.27
C LEU A 100 9.55 -9.47 5.46
N THR A 101 10.16 -9.04 6.55
CA THR A 101 10.06 -9.66 7.87
C THR A 101 9.76 -8.56 8.88
N LEU A 102 9.00 -8.88 9.91
CA LEU A 102 8.55 -7.91 10.91
C LEU A 102 9.21 -8.20 12.25
N VAL A 103 9.57 -7.13 12.96
CA VAL A 103 10.04 -7.24 14.36
C VAL A 103 8.86 -7.53 15.29
N ASP A 104 7.73 -6.88 15.03
CA ASP A 104 6.45 -7.13 15.71
C ASP A 104 5.53 -7.93 14.79
N SER A 105 5.18 -9.16 15.18
CA SER A 105 4.32 -10.04 14.40
C SER A 105 2.93 -9.45 14.14
N ASN A 106 2.47 -8.55 15.00
CA ASN A 106 1.14 -7.95 14.93
C ASN A 106 1.14 -6.60 14.20
N ALA A 107 2.26 -6.18 13.61
CA ALA A 107 2.37 -4.84 13.00
C ALA A 107 1.37 -4.63 11.85
N ILE A 108 1.09 -5.67 11.04
CA ILE A 108 0.13 -5.59 9.93
C ILE A 108 -1.30 -5.45 10.47
N ASP A 109 -1.67 -6.21 11.50
CA ASP A 109 -3.02 -6.14 12.08
C ASP A 109 -3.25 -4.79 12.78
N LYS A 110 -2.23 -4.24 13.45
CA LYS A 110 -2.27 -2.89 14.00
C LYS A 110 -2.48 -1.85 12.90
N ALA A 111 -1.77 -1.97 11.77
CA ALA A 111 -1.95 -1.08 10.63
C ALA A 111 -3.36 -1.18 10.05
N ARG A 112 -3.93 -2.40 9.97
CA ARG A 112 -5.32 -2.62 9.53
C ARG A 112 -6.33 -1.88 10.42
N GLY A 113 -6.15 -1.96 11.74
CA GLY A 113 -6.99 -1.22 12.69
C GLY A 113 -6.97 0.30 12.48
N ALA A 114 -5.84 0.86 12.04
CA ALA A 114 -5.72 2.29 11.73
C ALA A 114 -6.38 2.70 10.40
N VAL A 115 -6.61 1.76 9.48
CA VAL A 115 -7.28 1.97 8.20
C VAL A 115 -8.81 1.87 8.34
N SER A 116 -9.31 1.08 9.29
CA SER A 116 -10.75 0.78 9.42
C SER A 116 -11.63 1.91 9.98
N PHE A 117 -11.09 3.06 10.41
CA PHE A 117 -11.86 4.11 11.11
C PHE A 117 -11.40 5.54 10.78
N SER A 118 -11.43 5.93 9.52
CA SER A 118 -11.19 7.32 9.08
C SER A 118 -12.28 7.85 8.17
#